data_AF-A0A0R3QHW9-F1
#
_entry.id   AF-A0A0R3QHW9-F1
#
_cell.length_a   1.000
_cell.length_b   1.000
_cell.length_c   1.000
_cell.angle_alpha   90.00
_cell.angle_beta   90.00
_cell.angle_gamma   90.00
#
_symmetry.space_group_name_H-M   'P 1'
#
loop_
_entity.id
_entity.type
_entity.pdbx_description
1 polymer ?
#
loop_
_entity_poly.entity_id
_entity_poly.type
_entity_poly.pdbx_seq_one_letter_code
_entity_poly.pdbx_strand_id
1 'polypeptide(L)'
;MAYVLLGDAYMSIQEPAQAIEVYETALKMNPKDDVLAEKIGQAYVQCHFYTKAINYYEAALKSGRKPVMRMRLAELLFQLEYYEKCEKVLRQALDSDQNPTGKLINYFVAI
;
A
#
# COMPACT_ATOMS: atom_id res chain seq x y z
N MET A 1 16.34 -3.78 -11.12
CA MET A 1 15.67 -5.05 -11.51
C MET A 1 16.07 -6.22 -10.61
N ALA A 2 17.38 -6.51 -10.43
CA ALA A 2 17.82 -7.64 -9.61
C ALA A 2 17.29 -7.62 -8.16
N TYR A 3 17.30 -6.47 -7.48
CA TYR A 3 16.74 -6.36 -6.13
C TYR A 3 15.22 -6.60 -6.08
N VAL A 4 14.46 -6.14 -7.08
CA VAL A 4 13.01 -6.38 -7.14
C VAL A 4 12.73 -7.88 -7.24
N LEU A 5 13.44 -8.58 -8.13
CA LEU A 5 13.30 -10.04 -8.29
C LEU A 5 13.70 -10.81 -7.03
N LEU A 6 14.76 -10.37 -6.34
CA LEU A 6 15.16 -10.98 -5.07
C LEU A 6 14.13 -10.75 -3.97
N GLY A 7 13.59 -9.55 -3.85
CA GLY A 7 12.52 -9.27 -2.90
C GLY A 7 11.25 -10.07 -3.22
N ASP A 8 10.90 -10.20 -4.50
CA ASP A 8 9.76 -11.01 -4.94
C ASP A 8 9.97 -12.50 -4.62
N ALA A 9 11.20 -12.98 -4.76
CA ALA A 9 11.57 -14.34 -4.35
C ALA A 9 11.36 -14.53 -2.84
N TYR A 10 11.83 -13.61 -2.00
CA TYR A 10 11.59 -13.65 -0.56
C TYR A 10 10.11 -13.64 -0.19
N MET A 11 9.30 -12.80 -0.86
CA MET A 11 7.84 -12.81 -0.70
C MET A 11 7.23 -14.18 -1.06
N SER A 12 7.70 -14.81 -2.15
CA SER A 12 7.16 -16.10 -2.61
C SER A 12 7.45 -17.27 -1.66
N ILE A 13 8.56 -17.21 -0.92
CA ILE A 13 8.94 -18.23 0.08
C ILE A 13 8.45 -17.89 1.49
N GLN A 14 7.53 -16.92 1.63
CA GLN A 14 6.95 -16.48 2.90
C GLN A 14 7.99 -15.91 3.89
N GLU A 15 8.99 -15.23 3.36
CA GLU A 15 10.03 -14.51 4.11
C GLU A 15 9.91 -12.99 3.88
N PRO A 16 8.78 -12.35 4.22
CA PRO A 16 8.51 -10.95 3.88
C PRO A 16 9.44 -9.96 4.60
N ALA A 17 10.05 -10.33 5.73
CA ALA A 17 10.97 -9.45 6.45
C ALA A 17 12.26 -9.18 5.64
N GLN A 18 12.83 -10.22 5.05
CA GLN A 18 13.99 -10.13 4.15
C GLN A 18 13.61 -9.38 2.87
N ALA A 19 12.38 -9.55 2.39
CA ALA A 19 11.88 -8.80 1.24
C ALA A 19 11.89 -7.29 1.50
N ILE A 20 11.50 -6.84 2.71
CA ILE A 20 11.51 -5.42 3.09
C ILE A 20 12.93 -4.84 2.94
N GLU A 21 13.95 -5.50 3.49
CA GLU A 21 15.34 -5.01 3.44
C GLU A 21 15.83 -4.84 2.00
N VAL A 22 15.52 -5.82 1.15
CA VAL A 22 15.89 -5.83 -0.26
C VAL A 22 15.14 -4.74 -1.03
N TYR A 23 13.84 -4.60 -0.81
CA TYR A 23 13.05 -3.55 -1.47
C TYR A 23 13.42 -2.15 -1.01
N GLU A 24 13.72 -1.94 0.28
CA GLU A 24 14.17 -0.64 0.79
C GLU A 24 15.51 -0.25 0.17
N THR A 25 16.41 -1.22 -0.04
CA THR A 25 17.66 -1.02 -0.77
C THR A 25 17.39 -0.61 -2.22
N ALA A 26 16.46 -1.30 -2.89
CA ALA A 26 16.06 -0.94 -4.25
C ALA A 26 15.43 0.48 -4.31
N LEU A 27 14.62 0.84 -3.31
CA LEU A 27 13.94 2.13 -3.25
C LEU A 27 14.91 3.28 -2.99
N LYS A 28 15.99 3.06 -2.22
CA LYS A 28 17.06 4.07 -2.07
C LYS A 28 17.70 4.43 -3.41
N MET A 29 17.80 3.47 -4.34
CA MET A 29 18.32 3.69 -5.69
C MET A 29 17.31 4.40 -6.60
N ASN A 30 16.00 4.21 -6.37
CA ASN A 30 14.94 4.92 -7.08
C ASN A 30 13.81 5.39 -6.13
N PRO A 31 13.98 6.52 -5.43
CA PRO A 31 13.08 6.93 -4.34
C PRO A 31 11.64 7.25 -4.75
N LYS A 32 11.36 7.36 -6.06
CA LYS A 32 10.04 7.68 -6.63
C LYS A 32 9.35 6.47 -7.26
N ASP A 33 9.88 5.27 -7.04
CA ASP A 33 9.29 4.05 -7.56
C ASP A 33 8.05 3.65 -6.74
N ASP A 34 6.87 3.85 -7.31
CA ASP A 34 5.58 3.49 -6.70
C ASP A 34 5.37 1.99 -6.57
N VAL A 35 5.95 1.20 -7.47
CA VAL A 35 5.84 -0.26 -7.41
C VAL A 35 6.64 -0.80 -6.23
N LEU A 36 7.84 -0.27 -6.00
CA LEU A 36 8.64 -0.64 -4.84
C LEU A 36 7.98 -0.23 -3.52
N ALA A 37 7.39 0.97 -3.45
CA ALA A 37 6.65 1.38 -2.26
C ALA A 37 5.45 0.47 -1.99
N GLU A 38 4.72 0.07 -3.04
CA GLU A 38 3.62 -0.89 -2.90
C GLU A 38 4.11 -2.21 -2.31
N LYS A 39 5.19 -2.76 -2.86
CA LYS A 39 5.79 -4.04 -2.42
C LYS A 39 6.27 -3.98 -0.96
N ILE A 40 6.89 -2.88 -0.54
CA ILE A 40 7.30 -2.68 0.86
C ILE A 40 6.09 -2.65 1.79
N GLY A 41 5.05 -1.88 1.42
CA GLY A 41 3.81 -1.83 2.20
C GLY A 41 3.14 -3.20 2.33
N GLN A 42 3.06 -3.97 1.23
CA GLN A 42 2.52 -5.33 1.24
C GLN A 42 3.35 -6.28 2.11
N ALA A 43 4.68 -6.18 2.05
CA ALA A 43 5.56 -6.97 2.90
C ALA A 43 5.35 -6.65 4.38
N TYR A 44 5.18 -5.37 4.75
CA TYR A 44 4.78 -5.00 6.12
C TYR A 44 3.45 -5.62 6.55
N VAL A 45 2.46 -5.71 5.65
CA VAL A 45 1.18 -6.38 5.91
C VAL A 45 1.37 -7.89 6.12
N GLN A 46 2.17 -8.55 5.28
CA GLN A 46 2.46 -9.99 5.42
C GLN A 46 3.26 -10.32 6.69
N CYS A 47 4.09 -9.38 7.17
CA CYS A 47 4.74 -9.50 8.49
C CYS A 47 3.79 -9.24 9.67
N HIS A 48 2.51 -8.96 9.44
CA HIS A 48 1.55 -8.49 10.46
C HIS A 48 1.97 -7.18 11.16
N PHE A 49 2.86 -6.40 10.55
CA PHE A 49 3.29 -5.09 11.05
C PHE A 49 2.32 -3.99 10.61
N TYR A 50 1.04 -4.15 10.96
CA TYR A 50 -0.06 -3.31 10.47
C TYR A 50 0.14 -1.82 10.73
N THR A 51 0.58 -1.45 11.94
CA THR A 51 0.86 -0.04 12.26
C THR A 51 1.95 0.54 11.37
N LYS A 52 2.99 -0.23 11.05
CA LYS A 52 4.06 0.20 10.14
C LYS A 52 3.53 0.33 8.72
N ALA A 53 2.73 -0.63 8.24
CA ALA A 53 2.11 -0.58 6.93
C ALA A 53 1.21 0.65 6.76
N ILE A 54 0.34 0.94 7.73
CA ILE A 54 -0.53 2.13 7.74
C ILE A 54 0.31 3.40 7.64
N ASN A 55 1.28 3.56 8.56
CA ASN A 55 2.15 4.74 8.58
C ASN A 55 2.94 4.90 7.26
N TYR A 56 3.37 3.78 6.68
CA TYR A 56 4.10 3.77 5.41
C TYR A 56 3.21 4.24 4.25
N TYR A 57 1.99 3.72 4.14
CA TYR A 57 1.05 4.17 3.10
C TYR A 57 0.63 5.63 3.28
N GLU A 58 0.40 6.08 4.52
CA GLU A 58 0.08 7.49 4.78
C GLU A 58 1.23 8.43 4.40
N ALA A 59 2.48 8.07 4.74
CA ALA A 59 3.66 8.83 4.35
C ALA A 59 3.82 8.86 2.82
N ALA A 60 3.59 7.72 2.16
CA ALA A 60 3.61 7.63 0.71
C ALA A 60 2.60 8.59 0.06
N LEU A 61 1.37 8.63 0.57
CA LEU A 61 0.32 9.55 0.08
C LEU A 61 0.71 11.02 0.26
N LYS A 62 1.28 11.40 1.43
CA LYS A 62 1.74 12.77 1.68
C LYS A 62 2.87 13.19 0.73
N SER A 63 3.70 12.25 0.28
CA SER A 63 4.76 12.50 -0.69
C SER A 63 4.28 12.66 -2.15
N GLY A 64 2.97 12.63 -2.38
CA GLY A 64 2.37 12.77 -3.72
C GLY A 64 2.33 11.46 -4.52
N ARG A 65 2.49 10.30 -3.87
CA ARG A 65 2.39 9.00 -4.53
C ARG A 65 0.95 8.65 -4.91
N LYS A 66 0.84 7.77 -5.90
CA LYS A 66 -0.37 7.48 -6.70
C LYS A 66 -1.58 6.93 -5.91
N PRO A 67 -2.78 6.94 -6.55
CA PRO A 67 -4.00 6.33 -6.02
C PRO A 67 -3.86 4.89 -5.49
N VAL A 68 -2.88 4.13 -6.00
CA VAL A 68 -2.59 2.75 -5.57
C VAL A 68 -2.30 2.66 -4.07
N MET A 69 -1.50 3.58 -3.50
CA MET A 69 -1.20 3.58 -2.06
C MET A 69 -2.45 3.82 -1.22
N ARG A 70 -3.38 4.64 -1.72
CA ARG A 70 -4.65 4.93 -1.07
C ARG A 70 -5.54 3.70 -1.04
N MET A 71 -5.59 2.96 -2.15
CA MET A 71 -6.33 1.70 -2.22
C MET A 71 -5.76 0.66 -1.25
N ARG A 72 -4.44 0.50 -1.19
CA ARG A 72 -3.79 -0.43 -0.24
C ARG A 72 -4.04 -0.05 1.23
N LEU A 73 -4.04 1.24 1.54
CA LEU A 73 -4.40 1.73 2.86
C LEU A 73 -5.86 1.42 3.20
N ALA A 74 -6.79 1.70 2.29
CA ALA A 74 -8.21 1.43 2.51
C ALA A 74 -8.49 -0.07 2.68
N GLU A 75 -7.90 -0.92 1.84
CA GLU A 75 -7.98 -2.38 1.94
C GLU A 75 -7.50 -2.88 3.31
N LEU A 76 -6.33 -2.40 3.76
CA LEU A 76 -5.79 -2.77 5.07
C LEU A 76 -6.67 -2.28 6.22
N LEU A 77 -7.14 -1.02 6.17
CA LEU A 77 -8.01 -0.47 7.21
C LEU A 77 -9.34 -1.23 7.30
N PHE A 78 -9.89 -1.65 6.17
CA PHE A 78 -11.09 -2.48 6.11
C PHE A 78 -10.86 -3.86 6.73
N GLN A 79 -9.75 -4.52 6.37
CA GLN A 79 -9.36 -5.82 6.96
C GLN A 79 -9.14 -5.76 8.47
N LEU A 80 -8.74 -4.60 9.00
CA LEU A 80 -8.55 -4.36 10.43
C LEU A 80 -9.81 -3.80 11.12
N GLU A 81 -10.95 -3.77 10.43
CA GLU A 81 -12.24 -3.26 10.92
C GLU A 81 -12.21 -1.77 11.33
N TYR A 82 -11.23 -1.01 10.85
CA TYR A 82 -11.12 0.43 11.06
C TYR A 82 -11.99 1.19 10.05
N TYR A 83 -13.29 0.91 10.05
CA TYR A 83 -14.26 1.38 9.04
C TYR A 83 -14.32 2.90 8.94
N GLU A 84 -14.36 3.62 10.06
CA GLU A 84 -14.40 5.09 10.06
C GLU A 84 -13.17 5.70 9.35
N LYS A 85 -11.98 5.14 9.62
CA LYS A 85 -10.74 5.59 8.98
C LYS A 85 -10.74 5.22 7.50
N CYS A 86 -11.19 4.01 7.16
CA CYS A 86 -11.30 3.55 5.78
C CYS A 86 -12.21 4.48 4.96
N GLU A 87 -13.41 4.78 5.46
CA GLU A 87 -14.36 5.69 4.81
C GLU A 87 -13.75 7.07 4.59
N LYS A 88 -13.06 7.63 5.60
CA LYS A 88 -12.38 8.92 5.47
C LYS A 88 -11.32 8.93 4.37
N VAL A 89 -10.50 7.88 4.29
CA VAL A 89 -9.46 7.72 3.26
C VAL A 89 -10.09 7.62 1.85
N LEU A 90 -11.19 6.88 1.72
CA LEU A 90 -11.91 6.74 0.45
C LEU A 90 -12.61 8.03 0.01
N ARG A 91 -13.23 8.77 0.94
CA ARG A 91 -13.87 10.07 0.64
C ARG A 91 -12.86 11.10 0.14
N GLN A 92 -11.69 11.18 0.78
CA GLN A 92 -10.58 12.01 0.30
C GLN A 92 -10.13 11.64 -1.12
N ALA A 93 -10.35 10.40 -1.56
CA ALA A 93 -10.10 10.00 -2.93
C ALA A 93 -11.06 10.65 -3.93
N LEU A 94 -12.34 10.62 -3.61
CA LEU A 94 -13.41 11.14 -4.46
C LEU A 94 -13.32 12.66 -4.60
N ASP A 95 -12.96 13.36 -3.54
CA ASP A 95 -12.83 14.82 -3.56
C ASP A 95 -11.59 15.30 -4.34
N SER A 96 -10.57 14.44 -4.49
CA SER A 96 -9.31 14.77 -5.17
C SER A 96 -9.26 14.35 -6.65
N ASP A 97 -10.19 13.51 -7.11
CA ASP A 97 -10.22 12.99 -8.49
C ASP A 97 -11.49 13.49 -9.20
N GLN A 98 -11.37 14.35 -10.22
CA GLN A 98 -12.51 14.80 -11.05
C GLN A 98 -13.07 13.68 -11.97
N ASN A 99 -12.83 12.41 -11.65
CA ASN A 99 -13.44 11.29 -12.35
C ASN A 99 -13.66 10.12 -11.38
N PRO A 100 -14.83 10.03 -10.73
CA PRO A 100 -15.09 8.98 -9.76
C PRO A 100 -15.35 7.70 -10.55
N THR A 101 -14.32 6.90 -10.82
CA THR A 101 -14.55 5.53 -11.28
C THR A 101 -15.40 4.83 -10.22
N GLY A 102 -16.69 4.65 -10.51
CA GLY A 102 -17.73 4.03 -9.65
C GLY A 102 -17.45 2.60 -9.21
N LYS A 103 -16.22 2.11 -9.37
CA LYS A 103 -15.72 0.84 -8.81
C LYS A 103 -15.48 0.93 -7.30
N LEU A 104 -15.08 2.08 -6.75
CA LEU A 104 -14.72 2.19 -5.33
C LEU A 104 -15.92 2.07 -4.39
N ILE A 105 -17.08 2.61 -4.79
CA ILE A 105 -18.31 2.52 -4.00
C ILE A 105 -18.94 1.12 -4.17
N ASN A 106 -18.99 0.60 -5.40
CA ASN A 106 -19.61 -0.72 -5.65
C ASN A 106 -18.82 -1.91 -5.07
N TYR A 107 -17.51 -1.78 -4.83
CA TYR A 107 -16.72 -2.86 -4.22
C TYR A 107 -16.95 -3.01 -2.72
N PHE A 108 -17.33 -1.93 -2.01
CA PHE A 108 -17.51 -1.95 -0.56
C PHE A 108 -18.96 -1.72 -0.09
N VAL A 109 -19.86 -1.21 -0.93
CA VAL A 109 -21.33 -1.09 -0.65
C VAL A 109 -22.09 -2.37 -1.01
N ALA A 110 -21.45 -3.35 -1.64
CA ALA A 110 -22.05 -4.65 -1.98
C ALA A 110 -21.97 -5.71 -0.86
N ILE A 111 -21.61 -5.31 0.37
CA ILE A 111 -21.65 -6.12 1.60
C ILE A 111 -22.51 -5.39 2.61
#